data_AF-A0A258BMD2-F1
#
_entry.id   AF-A0A258BMD2-F1
#
_cell.length_a   1.000
_cell.length_b   1.000
_cell.length_c   1.000
_cell.angle_alpha   90.00
_cell.angle_beta   90.00
_cell.angle_gamma   90.00
#
_symmetry.space_group_name_H-M   'P 1'
#
loop_
_entity.id
_entity.type
_entity.pdbx_description
1 polymer ?
#
loop_
_entity_poly.entity_id
_entity_poly.type
_entity_poly.pdbx_seq_one_letter_code
_entity_poly.pdbx_strand_id
1 'polypeptide(L)'
;MGLIWWIMPSIAGVIGLILLFAGFGKLANLKPFAGVTRLAFGTAFVGLAGTVAFIGLNIQTYKRLTYERPVAVVKFAAVPGQADAYTADVTFSDGTQLLQADGT
;
A
#
# COMPACT_ATOMS: atom_id res chain seq x y z
N MET A 1 -6.57 -0.94 -11.06
CA MET A 1 -5.76 0.10 -10.38
C MET A 1 -6.16 1.45 -10.92
N GLY A 2 -6.56 2.40 -10.07
CA GLY A 2 -6.94 3.74 -10.56
C GLY A 2 -5.67 4.49 -10.97
N LEU A 3 -5.41 4.58 -12.27
CA LEU A 3 -4.21 5.23 -12.84
C LEU A 3 -4.01 6.67 -12.32
N ILE A 4 -5.11 7.32 -11.93
CA ILE A 4 -5.15 8.66 -11.35
C ILE A 4 -4.31 8.81 -10.06
N TRP A 5 -4.22 7.76 -9.22
CA TRP A 5 -3.43 7.75 -7.99
C TRP A 5 -1.92 7.77 -8.22
N TRP A 6 -1.50 7.57 -9.47
CA TRP A 6 -0.12 7.61 -9.90
C TRP A 6 0.17 8.82 -10.78
N ILE A 7 -0.73 9.12 -11.73
CA ILE A 7 -0.54 10.23 -12.68
C ILE A 7 -0.55 11.58 -11.95
N MET A 8 -1.57 11.87 -11.13
CA MET A 8 -1.68 13.18 -10.48
C MET A 8 -0.49 13.48 -9.56
N PRO A 9 -0.08 12.58 -8.65
CA PRO A 9 1.09 12.81 -7.82
C PRO A 9 2.39 12.91 -8.64
N SER A 10 2.54 12.12 -9.70
CA SER A 10 3.75 12.17 -10.53
C SER A 10 3.91 13.52 -11.24
N ILE A 11 2.84 14.02 -11.87
CA ILE A 11 2.86 15.33 -12.53
C ILE A 11 3.15 16.43 -11.51
N ALA A 12 2.45 16.43 -10.36
CA ALA A 12 2.69 17.40 -9.30
C ALA A 12 4.13 17.34 -8.76
N GLY A 13 4.67 16.13 -8.58
CA GLY A 13 6.04 15.90 -8.13
C GLY A 13 7.06 16.43 -9.12
N VAL A 14 6.88 16.18 -10.42
CA VAL A 14 7.76 16.71 -11.48
C VAL A 14 7.73 18.24 -11.51
N ILE A 15 6.54 18.85 -11.45
CA ILE A 15 6.40 20.31 -11.37
C ILE A 15 7.12 20.85 -10.11
N GLY A 16 6.92 20.19 -8.96
CA GLY A 16 7.57 20.56 -7.71
C GLY A 16 9.10 20.50 -7.79
N LEU A 17 9.66 19.44 -8.38
CA LEU A 17 11.10 19.28 -8.60
C LEU A 17 11.66 20.37 -9.53
N ILE A 18 10.97 20.65 -10.65
CA ILE A 18 11.35 21.73 -11.57
C ILE A 18 11.42 23.07 -10.82
N LEU A 19 10.41 23.37 -9.98
CA LEU A 19 10.37 24.59 -9.19
C LEU A 19 11.48 24.64 -8.14
N LEU A 20 11.80 23.52 -7.47
CA LEU A 20 12.89 23.44 -6.51
C LEU A 20 14.23 23.78 -7.17
N PHE A 21 14.59 23.10 -8.26
CA PHE A 21 15.85 23.35 -8.97
C PHE A 21 15.91 24.77 -9.55
N ALA A 22 14.80 25.25 -10.12
CA ALA A 22 14.72 26.62 -10.60
C ALA A 22 14.84 27.65 -9.45
N GLY A 23 14.33 27.33 -8.25
CA GLY A 23 14.45 28.15 -7.06
C GLY A 23 15.90 28.30 -6.61
N PHE A 24 16.63 27.19 -6.47
CA PHE A 24 18.07 27.21 -6.19
C PHE A 24 18.84 27.98 -7.26
N GLY A 25 18.53 27.77 -8.54
CA GLY A 25 19.14 28.52 -9.63
C GLY A 25 18.93 30.03 -9.51
N LYS A 26 17.77 30.48 -9.04
CA LYS A 26 17.51 31.92 -8.83
C LYS A 26 18.22 32.48 -7.60
N LEU A 27 18.34 31.70 -6.53
CA LEU A 27 19.14 32.10 -5.37
C LEU A 27 20.62 32.27 -5.75
N ALA A 28 21.18 31.33 -6.51
CA ALA A 28 22.56 31.42 -7.01
C ALA A 28 22.79 32.65 -7.90
N ASN A 29 21.75 33.12 -8.59
CA ASN A 29 21.77 34.34 -9.41
C ASN A 29 21.44 35.63 -8.62
N LEU A 30 21.54 35.62 -7.28
CA LEU A 30 21.26 36.76 -6.40
C LEU A 30 19.84 37.33 -6.56
N LYS A 31 18.86 36.47 -6.90
CA LYS A 31 17.44 36.82 -6.99
C LYS A 31 16.66 36.16 -5.84
N PRO A 32 16.79 36.66 -4.59
CA PRO A 32 16.31 35.97 -3.40
C PRO A 32 14.80 35.77 -3.39
N PHE A 33 14.02 36.81 -3.68
CA PHE A 33 12.56 36.71 -3.69
C PHE A 33 12.05 35.68 -4.71
N ALA A 34 12.59 35.72 -5.94
CA ALA A 34 12.24 34.80 -7.00
C ALA A 34 12.72 33.35 -6.76
N GLY A 35 13.76 33.17 -5.93
CA GLY A 35 14.25 31.86 -5.52
C GLY A 35 13.42 31.27 -4.38
N VAL A 36 13.21 32.04 -3.30
CA VAL A 36 12.41 31.61 -2.14
C VAL A 36 10.98 31.25 -2.55
N THR A 37 10.34 32.07 -3.38
CA THR A 37 8.98 31.76 -3.87
C THR A 37 8.94 30.42 -4.62
N ARG A 38 9.87 30.20 -5.55
CA ARG A 38 9.97 28.93 -6.28
C ARG A 38 10.27 27.73 -5.38
N LEU A 39 11.16 27.89 -4.39
CA LEU A 39 11.46 26.84 -3.41
C LEU A 39 10.24 26.51 -2.54
N ALA A 40 9.48 27.52 -2.11
CA ALA A 40 8.28 27.32 -1.31
C ALA A 40 7.21 26.52 -2.09
N PHE A 41 6.90 26.93 -3.32
CA PHE A 41 5.97 26.19 -4.17
C PHE A 41 6.50 24.80 -4.54
N GLY A 42 7.80 24.69 -4.87
CA GLY A 42 8.41 23.41 -5.21
C GLY A 42 8.34 22.40 -4.05
N THR A 43 8.68 22.84 -2.84
CA THR A 43 8.58 22.02 -1.62
C THR A 43 7.12 21.62 -1.35
N ALA A 44 6.17 22.56 -1.47
CA ALA A 44 4.76 22.28 -1.26
C ALA A 44 4.24 21.23 -2.26
N PHE A 45 4.58 21.35 -3.55
CA PHE A 45 4.17 20.40 -4.58
C PHE A 45 4.78 19.03 -4.38
N VAL A 46 6.08 18.94 -4.08
CA VAL A 46 6.74 17.64 -3.80
C VAL A 46 6.16 16.99 -2.55
N GLY A 47 5.97 17.76 -1.46
CA GLY A 47 5.40 17.26 -0.21
C GLY A 47 3.96 16.75 -0.37
N LEU A 48 3.11 17.51 -1.07
CA LEU A 48 1.74 17.10 -1.38
C LEU A 48 1.71 15.88 -2.31
N ALA A 49 2.54 15.86 -3.35
CA ALA A 49 2.66 14.72 -4.25
C ALA A 49 3.03 13.43 -3.49
N GLY A 50 4.08 13.49 -2.65
CA GLY A 50 4.49 12.36 -1.82
C GLY A 50 3.37 11.89 -0.89
N THR A 51 2.72 12.82 -0.20
CA THR A 51 1.60 12.50 0.71
C THR A 51 0.45 11.80 -0.01
N VAL A 52 0.00 12.34 -1.16
CA VAL A 52 -1.10 11.75 -1.94
C VAL A 52 -0.69 10.38 -2.51
N ALA A 53 0.57 10.21 -2.93
CA ALA A 53 1.06 8.92 -3.40
C ALA A 53 1.02 7.86 -2.28
N PHE A 54 1.45 8.20 -1.06
CA PHE A 54 1.37 7.29 0.09
C PHE A 54 -0.08 6.98 0.50
N ILE A 55 -0.97 7.97 0.48
CA ILE A 55 -2.42 7.74 0.71
C ILE A 55 -2.98 6.80 -0.36
N GLY A 56 -2.65 7.05 -1.63
CA GLY A 56 -3.09 6.22 -2.75
C GLY A 56 -2.59 4.77 -2.64
N LEU A 57 -1.35 4.58 -2.20
CA LEU A 57 -0.78 3.25 -1.91
C LEU A 57 -1.56 2.57 -0.78
N ASN A 58 -1.82 3.28 0.31
CA ASN A 58 -2.53 2.73 1.45
C ASN A 58 -3.96 2.29 1.09
N ILE A 59 -4.74 3.14 0.40
CA ILE A 59 -6.11 2.82 -0.06
C ILE A 59 -6.14 1.65 -1.04
N GLN A 60 -5.18 1.58 -1.98
CA GLN A 60 -5.10 0.49 -2.95
C GLN A 60 -4.81 -0.86 -2.28
N THR A 61 -3.97 -0.87 -1.22
CA THR A 61 -3.70 -2.08 -0.43
C THR A 61 -4.95 -2.55 0.31
N TYR A 62 -5.71 -1.65 0.94
CA TYR A 62 -6.97 -2.01 1.59
C TYR A 62 -7.98 -2.66 0.65
N LYS A 63 -8.12 -2.14 -0.58
CA LYS A 63 -8.98 -2.77 -1.59
C LYS A 63 -8.56 -4.21 -1.90
N ARG A 64 -7.27 -4.55 -1.83
CA ARG A 64 -6.81 -5.92 -2.03
C ARG A 64 -7.23 -6.85 -0.89
N LEU A 65 -7.14 -6.41 0.36
CA LEU A 65 -7.56 -7.22 1.51
C LEU A 65 -9.07 -7.49 1.52
N THR A 66 -9.89 -6.60 0.95
CA THR A 66 -11.34 -6.87 0.82
C THR A 66 -11.64 -8.06 -0.11
N TYR A 67 -10.71 -8.46 -0.96
CA TYR A 67 -10.84 -9.68 -1.77
C TYR A 67 -10.40 -10.95 -1.04
N GLU A 68 -9.78 -10.85 0.14
CA GLU A 68 -9.48 -11.98 0.99
C GLU A 68 -10.78 -12.45 1.66
N ARG A 69 -11.51 -13.33 0.97
CA ARG A 69 -12.59 -14.09 1.58
C ARG A 69 -11.96 -15.22 2.40
N PRO A 70 -12.32 -15.39 3.69
CA PRO A 70 -11.94 -16.61 4.40
C PRO A 70 -12.47 -17.79 3.59
N VAL A 71 -11.59 -18.74 3.23
CA VAL A 71 -11.95 -19.91 2.41
C VAL A 71 -12.15 -21.16 3.26
N ALA A 72 -11.41 -21.27 4.37
CA ALA A 72 -11.55 -22.34 5.35
C ALA A 72 -10.95 -21.93 6.71
N VAL A 73 -11.44 -22.57 7.77
CA VAL A 73 -10.89 -22.53 9.13
C VAL A 73 -10.34 -23.92 9.43
N VAL A 74 -9.06 -24.01 9.80
CA VAL A 74 -8.40 -25.27 10.18
C VAL A 74 -8.14 -25.27 11.68
N LYS A 75 -8.63 -26.29 12.39
CA LYS A 75 -8.36 -26.51 13.82
C LYS A 75 -7.60 -27.80 14.01
N PHE A 76 -6.62 -27.81 14.90
CA PHE A 76 -5.85 -29.00 15.24
C PHE A 76 -6.23 -29.47 16.65
N ALA A 77 -6.65 -30.73 16.76
CA ALA A 77 -6.93 -31.40 18.04
C ALA A 77 -5.96 -32.56 18.23
N ALA A 78 -5.30 -32.63 19.39
CA ALA A 78 -4.39 -33.74 19.69
C ALA A 78 -5.16 -35.06 19.80
N VAL A 79 -4.58 -36.14 19.24
CA VAL A 79 -5.19 -37.47 19.30
C VAL A 79 -4.91 -38.11 20.66
N PRO A 80 -5.93 -38.49 21.44
CA PRO A 80 -5.72 -39.11 22.75
C PRO A 80 -4.88 -40.38 22.65
N GLY A 81 -3.82 -40.47 23.46
CA GLY A 81 -2.97 -41.67 23.54
C GLY A 81 -1.92 -41.83 22.43
N GLN A 82 -1.78 -40.87 21.52
CA GLN A 82 -0.69 -40.83 20.54
C GLN A 82 0.12 -39.54 20.69
N ALA A 83 1.41 -39.67 21.02
CA ALA A 83 2.32 -38.54 21.02
C ALA A 83 2.50 -38.02 19.58
N ASP A 84 2.55 -36.69 19.43
CA ASP A 84 2.78 -36.00 18.17
C ASP A 84 1.72 -36.23 17.06
N ALA A 85 0.56 -36.80 17.40
CA ALA A 85 -0.55 -37.00 16.48
C ALA A 85 -1.65 -35.95 16.68
N TYR A 86 -2.11 -35.34 15.58
CA TYR A 86 -3.15 -34.33 15.57
C TYR A 86 -4.16 -34.59 14.45
N THR A 87 -5.44 -34.42 14.75
CA THR A 87 -6.52 -34.37 13.76
C THR A 87 -6.72 -32.92 13.32
N ALA A 88 -6.80 -32.70 12.01
CA ALA A 88 -7.11 -31.40 11.43
C ALA A 88 -8.59 -31.35 11.02
N ASP A 89 -9.38 -30.54 11.72
CA ASP A 89 -10.75 -30.21 11.34
C ASP A 89 -10.73 -29.01 10.39
N VAL A 90 -11.10 -29.23 9.14
CA VAL A 90 -11.18 -28.17 8.12
C VAL A 90 -12.65 -27.86 7.85
N THR A 91 -13.06 -26.64 8.17
CA THR A 91 -14.41 -26.12 7.85
C THR A 91 -14.28 -25.06 6.79
N PHE A 92 -14.79 -25.31 5.58
CA PHE A 92 -14.82 -24.33 4.51
C PHE A 92 -15.81 -23.20 4.79
N SER A 93 -15.65 -22.09 4.08
CA SER A 93 -16.46 -20.88 4.25
C SER A 93 -17.94 -21.03 3.87
N ASP A 94 -18.29 -22.08 3.13
CA ASP A 94 -19.67 -22.46 2.80
C ASP A 94 -20.31 -23.38 3.86
N GLY A 95 -19.58 -23.68 4.94
CA GLY A 95 -20.01 -24.56 6.03
C GLY A 95 -19.75 -26.04 5.78
N THR A 96 -19.20 -26.43 4.61
CA THR A 96 -18.80 -27.82 4.37
C THR A 96 -17.59 -28.18 5.24
N GLN A 97 -17.60 -29.38 5.80
CA GLN A 97 -16.47 -29.91 6.57
C GLN A 97 -15.76 -30.99 5.75
N LEU A 98 -14.43 -30.97 5.74
CA LEU A 98 -13.68 -32.15 5.29
C LEU A 98 -13.85 -33.25 6.33
N LEU A 99 -14.74 -34.20 6.05
CA LEU A 99 -15.11 -35.27 6.97
C LEU A 99 -14.04 -36.37 7.09
N GLN A 100 -13.04 -36.42 6.19
CA GLN A 100 -11.93 -37.36 6.31
C GLN A 100 -10.79 -36.97 5.35
N ALA A 101 -9.55 -36.99 5.84
CA ALA A 101 -8.35 -36.93 5.02
C ALA A 101 -7.90 -38.36 4.69
N ASP A 102 -8.69 -39.12 3.91
CA ASP A 102 -8.21 -40.40 3.36
C ASP A 102 -7.42 -40.22 2.07
N GLY A 103 -7.47 -39.04 1.44
CA GLY A 103 -6.62 -38.70 0.31
C GLY A 103 -6.84 -39.58 -0.93
N THR A 104 -8.03 -40.16 -1.07
CA THR A 104 -8.44 -40.96 -2.24
C THR A 104 -9.61 -40.36 -2.99
#